data_AF-A0A7C1D3H1-F1
#
_entry.id   AF-A0A7C1D3H1-F1
#
_cell.length_a   1.000
_cell.length_b   1.000
_cell.length_c   1.000
_cell.angle_alpha   90.00
_cell.angle_beta   90.00
_cell.angle_gamma   90.00
#
_symmetry.space_group_name_H-M   'P 1'
#
loop_
_entity.id
_entity.type
_entity.pdbx_description
1 polymer ?
#
loop_
_entity_poly.entity_id
_entity_poly.type
_entity_poly.pdbx_seq_one_letter_code
_entity_poly.pdbx_strand_id
1 'polypeptide(L)'
;DWYRRNPNGIVLYWHWSQNYEWRMNMPITGFNECMIVYLLAIASPTHPVPASLYYSGWAASSNYANGNSYYGYKQWVGKPYGGPLFFTHYSFLGFDPRHKEDQFCNYFENNQNISLIHRAYCMNNPKQHAGYDSLVWGLTASYNPWGYSAHEPFTNDNGTITPTAAISAMPYTPNESIATMKHFYYQFGNRLWGEFGFKDAFNLNENWFAEIYVAIDQGTIVPMIENYRSELCWNLFMQNAEIQNMLDAIGFTGVENHSKIPTSPGKFQLMQNYPNPFNAKTVIKFNLPEESVVTIEIFNLRGEKVEVLLNNTKKSVGFYSINFDAKNLPSGMYFYRIKANNLSQMRKMLLLK
;
A
#
# COMPACT_ATOMS: atom_id res chain seq x y z
N ASP A 1 -22.49 -16.85 4.60
CA ASP A 1 -23.72 -16.33 3.96
C ASP A 1 -24.67 -15.60 4.92
N TRP A 2 -24.91 -16.09 6.16
CA TRP A 2 -25.80 -15.47 7.18
C TRP A 2 -25.70 -13.95 7.33
N TYR A 3 -24.47 -13.41 7.34
CA TYR A 3 -24.21 -11.98 7.55
C TYR A 3 -24.64 -11.05 6.40
N ARG A 4 -25.31 -11.59 5.38
CA ARG A 4 -26.05 -10.85 4.36
C ARG A 4 -27.48 -10.47 4.81
N ARG A 5 -27.91 -10.91 6.00
CA ARG A 5 -29.28 -10.83 6.59
C ARG A 5 -30.35 -11.62 5.87
N ASN A 6 -30.30 -11.68 4.56
CA ASN A 6 -31.20 -12.46 3.73
C ASN A 6 -30.45 -13.02 2.51
N PRO A 7 -30.99 -14.05 1.83
CA PRO A 7 -30.32 -14.73 0.71
C PRO A 7 -29.94 -13.81 -0.47
N ASN A 8 -30.64 -12.70 -0.63
CA ASN A 8 -30.44 -11.72 -1.71
C ASN A 8 -29.70 -10.45 -1.24
N GLY A 9 -29.19 -10.43 -0.01
CA GLY A 9 -28.46 -9.29 0.53
C GLY A 9 -27.21 -8.98 -0.29
N ILE A 10 -27.02 -7.72 -0.63
CA ILE A 10 -25.89 -7.25 -1.48
C ILE A 10 -24.71 -6.71 -0.67
N VAL A 11 -24.79 -6.75 0.66
CA VAL A 11 -23.76 -6.23 1.57
C VAL A 11 -23.62 -7.15 2.78
N LEU A 12 -22.43 -7.20 3.37
CA LEU A 12 -22.18 -7.88 4.64
C LEU A 12 -22.39 -6.90 5.79
N TYR A 13 -22.92 -7.39 6.90
CA TYR A 13 -23.09 -6.62 8.12
C TYR A 13 -22.05 -7.03 9.16
N TRP A 14 -21.59 -6.06 9.93
CA TRP A 14 -20.56 -6.27 10.93
C TRP A 14 -21.07 -7.10 12.12
N HIS A 15 -22.34 -6.92 12.49
CA HIS A 15 -22.86 -7.44 13.75
C HIS A 15 -24.12 -8.27 13.55
N TRP A 16 -24.22 -9.34 14.33
CA TRP A 16 -25.46 -10.03 14.62
C TRP A 16 -25.49 -10.38 16.11
N SER A 17 -26.67 -10.32 16.73
CA SER A 17 -26.88 -10.69 18.11
C SER A 17 -28.11 -11.58 18.24
N GLN A 18 -28.07 -12.58 19.12
CA GLN A 18 -29.24 -13.40 19.40
C GLN A 18 -30.40 -12.60 20.01
N ASN A 19 -30.09 -11.60 20.85
CA ASN A 19 -31.10 -10.81 21.59
C ASN A 19 -31.51 -9.53 20.85
N TYR A 20 -30.61 -9.00 20.02
CA TYR A 20 -30.79 -7.71 19.34
C TYR A 20 -30.78 -7.83 17.82
N GLU A 21 -30.67 -9.04 17.29
CA GLU A 21 -30.64 -9.34 15.87
C GLU A 21 -29.67 -8.42 15.13
N TRP A 22 -30.20 -7.57 14.25
CA TRP A 22 -29.45 -6.70 13.36
C TRP A 22 -29.45 -5.23 13.79
N ARG A 23 -29.86 -4.90 15.02
CA ARG A 23 -30.08 -3.52 15.49
C ARG A 23 -28.85 -2.62 15.41
N MET A 24 -27.64 -3.17 15.56
CA MET A 24 -26.39 -2.41 15.34
C MET A 24 -26.29 -1.81 13.92
N ASN A 25 -26.97 -2.43 12.95
CA ASN A 25 -27.20 -1.92 11.61
C ASN A 25 -26.01 -1.28 10.90
N MET A 26 -24.86 -1.96 10.97
CA MET A 26 -23.61 -1.48 10.39
C MET A 26 -23.22 -2.32 9.17
N PRO A 27 -23.61 -1.92 7.94
CA PRO A 27 -23.11 -2.53 6.72
C PRO A 27 -21.60 -2.22 6.58
N ILE A 28 -20.83 -3.22 6.13
CA ILE A 28 -19.41 -3.07 5.87
C ILE A 28 -19.27 -2.57 4.43
N THR A 29 -18.84 -1.32 4.28
CA THR A 29 -18.56 -0.72 2.97
C THR A 29 -17.21 -0.05 3.03
N GLY A 30 -16.39 -0.28 2.01
CA GLY A 30 -15.03 0.20 1.94
C GLY A 30 -14.93 1.67 1.49
N PHE A 31 -13.72 2.21 1.43
CA PHE A 31 -12.46 1.56 1.83
C PHE A 31 -12.18 1.80 3.32
N ASN A 32 -11.88 0.72 4.05
CA ASN A 32 -11.47 0.72 5.46
C ASN A 32 -10.65 -0.56 5.77
N GLU A 33 -10.53 -0.95 7.03
CA GLU A 33 -9.77 -2.12 7.47
C GLU A 33 -10.41 -3.49 7.14
N CYS A 34 -11.66 -3.52 6.66
CA CYS A 34 -12.49 -4.73 6.62
C CYS A 34 -12.47 -5.51 5.29
N MET A 35 -11.57 -5.20 4.36
CA MET A 35 -11.49 -5.88 3.05
C MET A 35 -11.46 -7.41 3.19
N ILE A 36 -10.66 -7.91 4.13
CA ILE A 36 -10.50 -9.34 4.39
C ILE A 36 -11.81 -10.05 4.77
N VAL A 37 -12.79 -9.34 5.33
CA VAL A 37 -14.11 -9.90 5.66
C VAL A 37 -14.82 -10.37 4.39
N TYR A 38 -14.78 -9.57 3.32
CA TYR A 38 -15.35 -9.93 2.03
C TYR A 38 -14.56 -11.05 1.36
N LEU A 39 -13.23 -10.96 1.37
CA LEU A 39 -12.36 -11.97 0.76
C LEU A 39 -12.61 -13.35 1.39
N LEU A 40 -12.64 -13.44 2.72
CA LEU A 40 -12.90 -14.71 3.43
C LEU A 40 -14.34 -15.20 3.25
N ALA A 41 -15.32 -14.29 3.24
CA ALA A 41 -16.71 -14.67 3.01
C ALA A 41 -16.91 -15.25 1.60
N ILE A 42 -16.20 -14.75 0.59
CA ILE A 42 -16.24 -15.27 -0.78
C ILE A 42 -15.47 -16.59 -0.89
N ALA A 43 -14.31 -16.69 -0.22
CA ALA A 43 -13.46 -17.88 -0.24
C ALA A 43 -14.05 -19.08 0.53
N SER A 44 -14.95 -18.85 1.50
CA SER A 44 -15.49 -19.87 2.39
C SER A 44 -16.02 -21.12 1.64
N PRO A 45 -15.56 -22.34 1.95
CA PRO A 45 -15.99 -23.56 1.26
C PRO A 45 -17.38 -24.06 1.70
N THR A 46 -17.92 -23.58 2.83
CA THR A 46 -19.18 -24.07 3.42
C THR A 46 -20.30 -23.02 3.39
N HIS A 47 -19.95 -21.75 3.64
CA HIS A 47 -20.89 -20.63 3.66
C HIS A 47 -20.49 -19.48 2.72
N PRO A 48 -20.13 -19.75 1.44
CA PRO A 48 -19.66 -18.72 0.52
C PRO A 48 -20.73 -17.65 0.28
N VAL A 49 -20.27 -16.45 -0.06
CA VAL A 49 -21.12 -15.40 -0.62
C VAL A 49 -20.77 -15.15 -2.08
N PRO A 50 -21.72 -14.66 -2.91
CA PRO A 50 -21.41 -14.34 -4.30
C PRO A 50 -20.26 -13.34 -4.42
N ALA A 51 -19.30 -13.59 -5.30
CA ALA A 51 -18.16 -12.69 -5.50
C ALA A 51 -18.57 -11.27 -5.94
N SER A 52 -19.75 -11.12 -6.53
CA SER A 52 -20.33 -9.81 -6.85
C SER A 52 -20.49 -8.89 -5.64
N LEU A 53 -20.58 -9.43 -4.41
CA LEU A 53 -20.62 -8.64 -3.18
C LEU A 53 -19.35 -7.84 -2.94
N TYR A 54 -18.21 -8.23 -3.53
CA TYR A 54 -17.00 -7.40 -3.50
C TYR A 54 -17.26 -6.02 -4.14
N TYR A 55 -18.07 -5.95 -5.19
CA TYR A 55 -18.39 -4.67 -5.85
C TYR A 55 -19.71 -4.07 -5.39
N SER A 56 -20.75 -4.88 -5.16
CA SER A 56 -22.07 -4.38 -4.74
C SER A 56 -22.19 -4.08 -3.25
N GLY A 57 -21.23 -4.56 -2.44
CA GLY A 57 -21.13 -4.28 -1.02
C GLY A 57 -19.84 -3.53 -0.67
N TRP A 58 -18.69 -4.20 -0.78
CA TRP A 58 -17.41 -3.62 -0.35
C TRP A 58 -17.04 -2.35 -1.12
N ALA A 59 -16.96 -2.41 -2.45
CA ALA A 59 -16.60 -1.26 -3.28
C ALA A 59 -17.79 -0.41 -3.74
N ALA A 60 -18.94 -0.52 -3.05
CA ALA A 60 -20.19 0.12 -3.49
C ALA A 60 -20.33 1.58 -3.07
N SER A 61 -19.56 2.02 -2.07
CA SER A 61 -19.62 3.41 -1.59
C SER A 61 -19.24 4.37 -2.71
N SER A 62 -19.99 5.47 -2.86
CA SER A 62 -19.64 6.54 -3.79
C SER A 62 -18.29 7.21 -3.45
N ASN A 63 -17.81 7.02 -2.22
CA ASN A 63 -16.52 7.50 -1.73
C ASN A 63 -15.44 6.40 -1.72
N TYR A 64 -15.71 5.23 -2.31
CA TYR A 64 -14.73 4.15 -2.42
C TYR A 64 -13.59 4.55 -3.35
N ALA A 65 -13.94 4.90 -4.59
CA ALA A 65 -12.98 5.40 -5.56
C ALA A 65 -12.48 6.76 -5.13
N ASN A 66 -11.16 6.87 -5.03
CA ASN A 66 -10.42 8.11 -5.02
C ASN A 66 -9.77 8.28 -6.42
N GLY A 67 -9.08 9.38 -6.61
CA GLY A 67 -8.28 9.64 -7.79
C GLY A 67 -7.40 10.87 -7.61
N ASN A 68 -7.30 11.40 -6.40
CA ASN A 68 -6.56 12.61 -6.11
C ASN A 68 -5.08 12.28 -5.83
N SER A 69 -4.27 13.33 -5.81
CA SER A 69 -2.88 13.23 -5.36
C SER A 69 -2.68 14.09 -4.13
N TYR A 70 -2.04 13.52 -3.11
CA TYR A 70 -1.74 14.20 -1.86
C TYR A 70 -0.23 14.15 -1.65
N TYR A 71 0.40 15.30 -1.43
CA TYR A 71 1.86 15.41 -1.34
C TYR A 71 2.63 14.78 -2.53
N GLY A 72 2.02 14.76 -3.71
CA GLY A 72 2.59 14.15 -4.93
C GLY A 72 2.35 12.65 -5.10
N TYR A 73 1.68 11.99 -4.14
CA TYR A 73 1.35 10.57 -4.21
C TYR A 73 -0.10 10.37 -4.62
N LYS A 74 -0.34 9.51 -5.62
CA LYS A 74 -1.68 9.17 -6.10
C LYS A 74 -2.38 8.25 -5.10
N GLN A 75 -3.61 8.57 -4.73
CA GLN A 75 -4.47 7.66 -3.97
C GLN A 75 -5.66 7.25 -4.86
N TRP A 76 -5.82 5.95 -5.08
CA TRP A 76 -6.86 5.41 -5.97
C TRP A 76 -8.13 5.00 -5.24
N VAL A 77 -8.03 4.56 -3.99
CA VAL A 77 -9.20 4.20 -3.18
C VAL A 77 -9.10 4.74 -1.76
N GLY A 78 -10.26 4.92 -1.15
CA GLY A 78 -10.44 5.39 0.21
C GLY A 78 -10.47 6.90 0.39
N LYS A 79 -10.86 7.31 1.59
CA LYS A 79 -11.09 8.72 1.91
C LYS A 79 -9.81 9.55 1.74
N PRO A 80 -9.93 10.88 1.54
CA PRO A 80 -8.77 11.75 1.43
C PRO A 80 -7.71 11.48 2.52
N TYR A 81 -6.45 11.36 2.11
CA TYR A 81 -5.31 11.05 2.98
C TYR A 81 -5.33 9.67 3.65
N GLY A 82 -6.20 8.76 3.19
CA GLY A 82 -6.17 7.32 3.51
C GLY A 82 -6.83 6.90 4.82
N GLY A 83 -7.16 7.83 5.73
CA GLY A 83 -7.66 7.50 7.06
C GLY A 83 -6.57 7.01 8.02
N PRO A 84 -6.93 6.36 9.14
CA PRO A 84 -5.94 5.84 10.08
C PRO A 84 -5.12 4.74 9.42
N LEU A 85 -3.80 4.76 9.62
CA LEU A 85 -2.90 3.96 8.78
C LEU A 85 -3.11 2.44 8.89
N PHE A 86 -3.70 1.96 10.00
CA PHE A 86 -4.06 0.55 10.19
C PHE A 86 -5.00 -0.01 9.11
N PHE A 87 -5.72 0.84 8.36
CA PHE A 87 -6.50 0.43 7.19
C PHE A 87 -5.64 -0.31 6.15
N THR A 88 -4.36 0.02 6.07
CA THR A 88 -3.39 -0.62 5.16
C THR A 88 -2.69 -1.83 5.79
N HIS A 89 -3.02 -2.19 7.03
CA HIS A 89 -2.36 -3.26 7.78
C HIS A 89 -3.26 -4.49 7.97
N TYR A 90 -4.41 -4.34 8.63
CA TYR A 90 -5.17 -5.48 9.18
C TYR A 90 -5.58 -6.50 8.13
N SER A 91 -6.18 -6.02 7.03
CA SER A 91 -6.58 -6.89 5.92
C SER A 91 -5.40 -7.50 5.17
N PHE A 92 -4.18 -7.00 5.38
CA PHE A 92 -3.00 -7.31 4.59
C PHE A 92 -1.90 -8.03 5.39
N LEU A 93 -2.19 -8.47 6.61
CA LEU A 93 -1.26 -9.29 7.41
C LEU A 93 -1.02 -10.65 6.75
N GLY A 94 -2.10 -11.29 6.30
CA GLY A 94 -2.07 -12.55 5.55
C GLY A 94 -2.31 -12.36 4.06
N PHE A 95 -3.33 -11.60 3.68
CA PHE A 95 -3.60 -11.37 2.25
C PHE A 95 -2.50 -10.51 1.63
N ASP A 96 -1.75 -11.07 0.69
CA ASP A 96 -0.67 -10.38 0.01
C ASP A 96 -1.22 -9.39 -1.02
N PRO A 97 -1.07 -8.06 -0.82
CA PRO A 97 -1.58 -7.07 -1.74
C PRO A 97 -0.72 -6.94 -3.01
N ARG A 98 0.45 -7.57 -3.08
CA ARG A 98 1.32 -7.51 -4.26
C ARG A 98 0.65 -8.21 -5.42
N HIS A 99 0.70 -7.56 -6.57
CA HIS A 99 0.06 -8.04 -7.80
C HIS A 99 -1.41 -8.40 -7.56
N LYS A 100 -2.12 -7.57 -6.79
CA LYS A 100 -3.57 -7.62 -6.62
C LYS A 100 -4.14 -6.35 -7.20
N GLU A 101 -4.63 -6.45 -8.42
CA GLU A 101 -5.25 -5.34 -9.14
C GLU A 101 -6.68 -5.70 -9.53
N ASP A 102 -7.59 -4.77 -9.31
CA ASP A 102 -8.96 -4.82 -9.81
C ASP A 102 -9.27 -3.56 -10.64
N GLN A 103 -10.54 -3.33 -10.96
CA GLN A 103 -10.98 -2.16 -11.73
C GLN A 103 -10.68 -0.80 -11.08
N PHE A 104 -10.28 -0.76 -9.80
CA PHE A 104 -10.00 0.47 -9.07
C PHE A 104 -8.51 0.74 -8.91
N CYS A 105 -7.73 -0.25 -8.44
CA CYS A 105 -6.32 -0.04 -8.14
C CYS A 105 -5.51 -1.33 -8.00
N ASN A 106 -4.19 -1.15 -8.07
CA ASN A 106 -3.25 -2.07 -7.44
C ASN A 106 -3.19 -1.78 -5.93
N TYR A 107 -3.57 -2.76 -5.09
CA TYR A 107 -3.71 -2.55 -3.65
C TYR A 107 -2.36 -2.34 -2.94
N PHE A 108 -1.26 -2.93 -3.42
CA PHE A 108 0.07 -2.65 -2.87
C PHE A 108 0.49 -1.20 -3.14
N GLU A 109 0.33 -0.72 -4.37
CA GLU A 109 0.67 0.67 -4.73
C GLU A 109 -0.22 1.67 -3.98
N ASN A 110 -1.51 1.40 -3.81
CA ASN A 110 -2.41 2.27 -3.04
C ASN A 110 -2.00 2.32 -1.55
N ASN A 111 -1.72 1.18 -0.93
CA ASN A 111 -1.29 1.11 0.47
C ASN A 111 0.07 1.79 0.71
N GLN A 112 1.01 1.63 -0.23
CA GLN A 112 2.29 2.33 -0.21
C GLN A 112 2.11 3.84 -0.30
N ASN A 113 1.27 4.32 -1.22
CA ASN A 113 1.04 5.75 -1.36
C ASN A 113 0.34 6.33 -0.12
N ILE A 114 -0.61 5.62 0.49
CA ILE A 114 -1.23 6.06 1.76
C ILE A 114 -0.16 6.18 2.87
N SER A 115 0.76 5.22 2.99
CA SER A 115 1.85 5.28 3.97
C SER A 115 2.77 6.49 3.74
N LEU A 116 3.13 6.76 2.48
CA LEU A 116 3.93 7.92 2.09
C LEU A 116 3.20 9.25 2.32
N ILE A 117 1.89 9.31 2.11
CA ILE A 117 1.04 10.47 2.41
C ILE A 117 1.04 10.76 3.92
N HIS A 118 0.90 9.73 4.76
CA HIS A 118 0.97 9.88 6.22
C HIS A 118 2.31 10.44 6.68
N ARG A 119 3.40 9.89 6.15
CA ARG A 119 4.74 10.39 6.45
C ARG A 119 4.93 11.84 5.98
N ALA A 120 4.53 12.15 4.75
CA ALA A 120 4.63 13.51 4.20
C ALA A 120 3.81 14.52 4.99
N TYR A 121 2.61 14.14 5.46
CA TYR A 121 1.81 14.97 6.37
C TYR A 121 2.55 15.28 7.66
N CYS A 122 3.13 14.27 8.32
CA CYS A 122 3.89 14.47 9.56
C CYS A 122 5.14 15.33 9.33
N MET A 123 5.84 15.14 8.21
CA MET A 123 6.97 15.99 7.82
C MET A 123 6.57 17.45 7.58
N ASN A 124 5.42 17.68 6.95
CA ASN A 124 4.90 19.03 6.72
C ASN A 124 4.38 19.67 8.01
N ASN A 125 3.90 18.85 8.94
CA ASN A 125 3.44 19.23 10.28
C ASN A 125 2.56 20.50 10.30
N PRO A 126 1.42 20.51 9.56
CA PRO A 126 0.61 21.72 9.41
C PRO A 126 0.02 22.24 10.73
N LYS A 127 -0.09 21.38 11.75
CA LYS A 127 -0.57 21.71 13.10
C LYS A 127 0.54 22.04 14.09
N GLN A 128 1.81 22.01 13.67
CA GLN A 128 2.98 22.34 14.47
C GLN A 128 3.10 21.51 15.76
N HIS A 129 2.78 20.22 15.68
CA HIS A 129 2.98 19.27 16.78
C HIS A 129 4.47 19.05 17.07
N ALA A 130 4.82 18.92 18.33
CA ALA A 130 6.20 18.72 18.79
C ALA A 130 6.76 17.41 18.23
N GLY A 131 7.98 17.50 17.69
CA GLY A 131 8.78 16.37 17.23
C GLY A 131 8.36 15.74 15.91
N TYR A 132 7.16 16.02 15.37
CA TYR A 132 6.75 15.50 14.06
C TYR A 132 7.77 15.86 12.98
N ASP A 133 8.30 14.84 12.30
CA ASP A 133 9.29 15.01 11.25
C ASP A 133 9.38 13.76 10.36
N SER A 134 10.49 13.61 9.65
CA SER A 134 10.76 12.50 8.74
C SER A 134 11.04 11.14 9.43
N LEU A 135 11.30 11.16 10.74
CA LEU A 135 11.59 10.03 11.62
C LEU A 135 10.49 9.84 12.68
N VAL A 136 9.70 10.86 12.98
CA VAL A 136 8.57 10.85 13.91
C VAL A 136 7.28 11.06 13.12
N TRP A 137 6.73 9.95 12.63
CA TRP A 137 5.51 9.93 11.84
C TRP A 137 4.70 8.66 12.12
N GLY A 138 3.46 8.66 11.66
CA GLY A 138 2.55 7.52 11.76
C GLY A 138 1.35 7.84 12.63
N LEU A 139 0.21 8.12 11.98
CA LEU A 139 -1.06 8.42 12.62
C LEU A 139 -2.00 7.22 12.42
N THR A 140 -2.48 6.67 13.52
CA THR A 140 -3.45 5.56 13.48
C THR A 140 -4.29 5.56 14.75
N ALA A 141 -5.29 4.69 14.81
CA ALA A 141 -6.09 4.54 16.02
C ALA A 141 -5.25 4.00 17.17
N SER A 142 -5.30 4.66 18.33
CA SER A 142 -4.56 4.26 19.52
C SER A 142 -5.06 5.02 20.76
N TYR A 143 -4.49 4.70 21.92
CA TYR A 143 -4.58 5.59 23.06
C TYR A 143 -3.81 6.90 22.84
N ASN A 144 -4.25 7.92 23.55
CA ASN A 144 -3.67 9.25 23.62
C ASN A 144 -3.84 9.79 25.05
N PRO A 145 -3.34 10.99 25.38
CA PRO A 145 -3.42 11.54 26.75
C PRO A 145 -4.85 11.66 27.31
N TRP A 146 -5.88 11.66 26.45
CA TRP A 146 -7.28 11.90 26.81
C TRP A 146 -8.19 10.69 26.61
N GLY A 147 -7.66 9.53 26.24
CA GLY A 147 -8.44 8.31 25.99
C GLY A 147 -8.01 7.60 24.72
N TYR A 148 -8.95 7.28 23.85
CA TYR A 148 -8.72 6.55 22.61
C TYR A 148 -9.32 7.32 21.42
N SER A 149 -8.60 7.40 20.31
CA SER A 149 -9.08 8.09 19.11
C SER A 149 -8.50 7.47 17.84
N ALA A 150 -9.22 7.59 16.73
CA ALA A 150 -8.79 7.12 15.42
C ALA A 150 -7.95 8.18 14.70
N HIS A 151 -6.67 8.32 15.08
CA HIS A 151 -5.83 9.41 14.57
C HIS A 151 -5.55 9.27 13.07
N GLU A 152 -5.60 10.39 12.34
CA GLU A 152 -5.37 10.45 10.90
C GLU A 152 -4.98 11.87 10.44
N PRO A 153 -4.37 12.01 9.25
CA PRO A 153 -4.00 13.32 8.71
C PRO A 153 -5.16 14.30 8.65
N PHE A 154 -4.92 15.55 9.08
CA PHE A 154 -5.86 16.67 9.11
C PHE A 154 -7.05 16.51 10.07
N THR A 155 -8.00 15.65 9.74
CA THR A 155 -9.33 15.58 10.38
C THR A 155 -9.25 15.18 11.85
N ASN A 156 -8.32 14.29 12.23
CA ASN A 156 -8.19 13.82 13.60
C ASN A 156 -6.72 13.62 13.98
N ASP A 157 -6.00 14.72 14.09
CA ASP A 157 -4.60 14.74 14.54
C ASP A 157 -4.49 15.66 15.75
N ASN A 158 -4.02 15.11 16.86
CA ASN A 158 -3.87 15.79 18.16
C ASN A 158 -2.41 15.76 18.66
N GLY A 159 -1.45 15.43 17.80
CA GLY A 159 -0.03 15.33 18.17
C GLY A 159 0.40 13.96 18.70
N THR A 160 -0.50 12.98 18.72
CA THR A 160 -0.19 11.62 19.16
C THR A 160 0.37 10.79 18.00
N ILE A 161 1.57 10.26 18.18
CA ILE A 161 2.22 9.30 17.28
C ILE A 161 2.09 7.90 17.85
N THR A 162 1.77 6.97 16.97
CA THR A 162 1.56 5.56 17.33
C THR A 162 2.59 4.71 16.60
N PRO A 163 3.55 4.06 17.30
CA PRO A 163 4.63 3.31 16.65
C PRO A 163 4.18 2.28 15.62
N THR A 164 3.05 1.60 15.86
CA THR A 164 2.52 0.60 14.91
C THR A 164 2.22 1.19 13.53
N ALA A 165 1.86 2.47 13.43
CA ALA A 165 1.52 3.11 12.16
C ALA A 165 2.73 3.06 11.20
N ALA A 166 3.87 3.61 11.62
CA ALA A 166 5.06 3.64 10.78
C ALA A 166 5.74 2.26 10.68
N ILE A 167 5.79 1.49 11.77
CA ILE A 167 6.54 0.22 11.79
C ILE A 167 5.79 -0.86 11.01
N SER A 168 4.47 -0.96 11.12
CA SER A 168 3.68 -1.95 10.39
C SER A 168 3.54 -1.60 8.90
N ALA A 169 3.90 -0.39 8.48
CA ALA A 169 4.03 -0.02 7.07
C ALA A 169 5.34 -0.49 6.41
N MET A 170 6.18 -1.27 7.11
CA MET A 170 7.52 -1.67 6.63
C MET A 170 7.55 -2.38 5.27
N PRO A 171 6.60 -3.26 4.90
CA PRO A 171 6.57 -3.82 3.54
C PRO A 171 6.36 -2.78 2.45
N TYR A 172 5.74 -1.64 2.79
CA TYR A 172 5.42 -0.59 1.84
C TYR A 172 6.49 0.50 1.78
N THR A 173 7.03 0.92 2.93
CA THR A 173 8.01 2.00 3.05
C THR A 173 9.21 1.56 3.92
N PRO A 174 9.97 0.54 3.51
CA PRO A 174 10.91 -0.14 4.41
C PRO A 174 12.01 0.77 4.94
N ASN A 175 12.56 1.65 4.11
CA ASN A 175 13.64 2.54 4.52
C ASN A 175 13.15 3.53 5.58
N GLU A 176 12.00 4.14 5.35
CA GLU A 176 11.38 5.12 6.23
C GLU A 176 10.93 4.47 7.54
N SER A 177 10.25 3.33 7.47
CA SER A 177 9.76 2.58 8.62
C SER A 177 10.90 2.09 9.51
N ILE A 178 11.99 1.55 8.93
CA ILE A 178 13.17 1.11 9.69
C ILE A 178 13.87 2.30 10.34
N ALA A 179 14.01 3.42 9.63
CA ALA A 179 14.62 4.63 10.17
C ALA A 179 13.83 5.17 11.36
N THR A 180 12.50 5.23 11.25
CA THR A 180 11.59 5.60 12.33
C THR A 180 11.63 4.63 13.51
N MET A 181 11.61 3.33 13.24
CA MET A 181 11.75 2.30 14.28
C MET A 181 13.03 2.48 15.09
N LYS A 182 14.16 2.68 14.40
CA LYS A 182 15.46 2.94 15.06
C LYS A 182 15.43 4.25 15.84
N HIS A 183 14.84 5.31 15.29
CA HIS A 183 14.71 6.58 16.00
C HIS A 183 13.89 6.43 17.28
N PHE A 184 12.73 5.77 17.23
CA PHE A 184 11.91 5.49 18.41
C PHE A 184 12.66 4.69 19.46
N TYR A 185 13.40 3.65 19.05
CA TYR A 185 14.17 2.83 19.98
C TYR A 185 15.33 3.62 20.63
N TYR A 186 16.15 4.30 19.83
CA TYR A 186 17.36 4.95 20.33
C TYR A 186 17.10 6.29 21.04
N GLN A 187 16.07 7.05 20.63
CA GLN A 187 15.79 8.37 21.20
C GLN A 187 14.72 8.33 22.30
N PHE A 188 13.71 7.47 22.15
CA PHE A 188 12.58 7.40 23.09
C PHE A 188 12.51 6.10 23.88
N GLY A 189 13.45 5.17 23.68
CA GLY A 189 13.38 3.81 24.23
C GLY A 189 13.25 3.74 25.76
N ASN A 190 13.82 4.70 26.49
CA ASN A 190 13.68 4.75 27.95
C ASN A 190 12.24 4.94 28.45
N ARG A 191 11.34 5.45 27.59
CA ARG A 191 9.92 5.70 27.92
C ARG A 191 8.97 4.88 27.05
N LEU A 192 9.33 4.69 25.79
CA LEU A 192 8.50 4.09 24.74
C LEU A 192 8.76 2.59 24.54
N TRP A 193 9.92 2.06 24.93
CA TRP A 193 10.21 0.62 24.82
C TRP A 193 10.00 -0.07 26.17
N GLY A 194 9.42 -1.27 26.16
CA GLY A 194 9.29 -2.11 27.35
C GLY A 194 9.17 -3.59 27.01
N GLU A 195 8.64 -4.37 27.95
CA GLU A 195 8.63 -5.84 27.90
C GLU A 195 8.04 -6.43 26.62
N PHE A 196 6.99 -5.82 26.07
CA PHE A 196 6.30 -6.30 24.86
C PHE A 196 6.62 -5.48 23.61
N GLY A 197 7.75 -4.76 23.62
CA GLY A 197 8.21 -3.92 22.51
C GLY A 197 7.87 -2.45 22.69
N PHE A 198 7.52 -1.75 21.61
CA PHE A 198 7.04 -0.36 21.72
C PHE A 198 5.68 -0.34 22.42
N LYS A 199 5.51 0.60 23.35
CA LYS A 199 4.22 0.91 23.96
C LYS A 199 3.32 1.62 22.96
N ASP A 200 2.03 1.64 23.26
CA ASP A 200 0.97 1.94 22.31
C ASP A 200 1.16 3.26 21.52
N ALA A 201 1.45 4.35 22.22
CA ALA A 201 1.56 5.68 21.61
C ALA A 201 2.37 6.65 22.48
N PHE A 202 2.69 7.81 21.92
CA PHE A 202 3.25 8.94 22.66
C PHE A 202 2.78 10.28 22.07
N ASN A 203 2.79 11.33 22.88
CA ASN A 203 2.43 12.68 22.48
C ASN A 203 3.42 13.66 23.11
N LEU A 204 4.27 14.27 22.29
CA LEU A 204 5.34 15.15 22.76
C LEU A 204 4.84 16.54 23.16
N ASN A 205 3.69 16.98 22.64
CA ASN A 205 3.07 18.24 23.11
C ASN A 205 2.75 18.15 24.60
N GLU A 206 2.25 17.00 25.03
CA GLU A 206 1.79 16.74 26.40
C GLU A 206 2.86 16.06 27.26
N ASN A 207 4.08 15.87 26.74
CA ASN A 207 5.13 15.07 27.38
C ASN A 207 4.63 13.69 27.87
N TRP A 208 3.76 13.06 27.09
CA TRP A 208 3.03 11.85 27.46
C TRP A 208 3.49 10.64 26.65
N PHE A 209 3.60 9.49 27.31
CA PHE A 209 3.90 8.20 26.71
C PHE A 209 2.94 7.18 27.32
N ALA A 210 2.31 6.35 26.49
CA ALA A 210 1.45 5.28 26.97
C ALA A 210 2.22 4.36 27.92
N GLU A 211 1.54 3.81 28.93
CA GLU A 211 2.09 2.76 29.81
C GLU A 211 1.56 1.36 29.47
N ILE A 212 0.78 1.26 28.40
CA ILE A 212 0.05 0.06 28.00
C ILE A 212 0.51 -0.42 26.61
N TYR A 213 0.05 -1.63 26.29
CA TYR A 213 0.17 -2.25 24.97
C TYR A 213 -1.22 -2.67 24.53
N VAL A 214 -1.52 -2.47 23.25
CA VAL A 214 -2.80 -2.86 22.66
C VAL A 214 -2.54 -4.00 21.68
N ALA A 215 -3.31 -5.09 21.79
CA ALA A 215 -3.09 -6.30 21.00
C ALA A 215 -3.17 -6.06 19.49
N ILE A 216 -4.10 -5.21 19.03
CA ILE A 216 -4.27 -4.90 17.60
C ILE A 216 -3.15 -4.03 17.04
N ASP A 217 -2.48 -3.25 17.89
CA ASP A 217 -1.35 -2.42 17.50
C ASP A 217 -0.04 -3.23 17.52
N GLN A 218 0.20 -4.01 18.58
CA GLN A 218 1.36 -4.92 18.65
C GLN A 218 1.27 -6.03 17.59
N GLY A 219 0.07 -6.57 17.39
CA GLY A 219 -0.20 -7.72 16.53
C GLY A 219 0.02 -7.47 15.05
N THR A 220 0.20 -6.21 14.61
CA THR A 220 0.56 -5.89 13.23
C THR A 220 2.06 -5.70 13.03
N ILE A 221 2.79 -5.26 14.06
CA ILE A 221 4.22 -4.92 13.96
C ILE A 221 5.03 -6.13 13.51
N VAL A 222 4.94 -7.23 14.26
CA VAL A 222 5.76 -8.42 13.99
C VAL A 222 5.41 -9.07 12.65
N PRO A 223 4.13 -9.35 12.31
CA PRO A 223 3.80 -9.95 11.02
C PRO A 223 4.17 -9.08 9.82
N MET A 224 4.02 -7.75 9.91
CA MET A 224 4.39 -6.87 8.80
C MET A 224 5.91 -6.73 8.65
N ILE A 225 6.68 -6.73 9.75
CA ILE A 225 8.14 -6.86 9.67
C ILE A 225 8.52 -8.18 9.00
N GLU A 226 7.86 -9.28 9.36
CA GLU A 226 8.17 -10.60 8.80
C GLU A 226 7.77 -10.72 7.32
N ASN A 227 6.64 -10.13 6.92
CA ASN A 227 6.25 -10.03 5.51
C ASN A 227 7.28 -9.24 4.69
N TYR A 228 7.83 -8.16 5.23
CA TYR A 228 8.93 -7.44 4.59
C TYR A 228 10.19 -8.31 4.46
N ARG A 229 10.54 -9.08 5.50
CA ARG A 229 11.80 -9.84 5.57
C ARG A 229 11.80 -11.11 4.73
N SER A 230 10.71 -11.87 4.78
CA SER A 230 10.65 -13.25 4.26
C SER A 230 9.33 -13.58 3.58
N GLU A 231 8.36 -12.66 3.62
CA GLU A 231 7.03 -12.85 3.05
C GLU A 231 6.25 -14.01 3.72
N LEU A 232 6.64 -14.41 4.95
CA LEU A 232 6.12 -15.63 5.58
C LEU A 232 4.60 -15.64 5.74
N CYS A 233 4.02 -14.59 6.33
CA CYS A 233 2.59 -14.57 6.62
C CYS A 233 1.78 -14.50 5.31
N TRP A 234 2.25 -13.72 4.35
CA TRP A 234 1.73 -13.70 2.98
C TRP A 234 1.77 -15.06 2.32
N ASN A 235 2.92 -15.72 2.29
CA ASN A 235 3.09 -17.02 1.65
C ASN A 235 2.17 -18.08 2.30
N LEU A 236 2.09 -18.12 3.63
CA LEU A 236 1.23 -19.07 4.33
C LEU A 236 -0.25 -18.84 4.05
N PHE A 237 -0.70 -17.58 4.06
CA PHE A 237 -2.11 -17.28 3.81
C PHE A 237 -2.49 -17.52 2.34
N MET A 238 -1.65 -17.11 1.39
CA MET A 238 -1.92 -17.22 -0.04
C MET A 238 -1.84 -18.67 -0.56
N GLN A 239 -1.26 -19.60 0.21
CA GLN A 239 -1.22 -21.04 -0.11
C GLN A 239 -2.55 -21.78 0.10
N ASN A 240 -3.53 -21.17 0.79
CA ASN A 240 -4.84 -21.80 0.99
C ASN A 240 -5.58 -21.98 -0.34
N ALA A 241 -6.11 -23.17 -0.60
CA ALA A 241 -6.67 -23.56 -1.90
C ALA A 241 -7.88 -22.72 -2.31
N GLU A 242 -8.58 -22.13 -1.34
CA GLU A 242 -9.75 -21.29 -1.52
C GLU A 242 -9.41 -19.91 -2.08
N ILE A 243 -8.18 -19.43 -1.87
CA ILE A 243 -7.78 -18.06 -2.20
C ILE A 243 -7.76 -17.83 -3.70
N GLN A 244 -7.20 -18.76 -4.48
CA GLN A 244 -7.15 -18.59 -5.94
C GLN A 244 -8.55 -18.53 -6.56
N ASN A 245 -9.45 -19.43 -6.13
CA ASN A 245 -10.84 -19.44 -6.60
C ASN A 245 -11.56 -18.13 -6.27
N MET A 246 -11.32 -17.57 -5.08
CA MET A 246 -11.88 -16.27 -4.67
C MET A 246 -11.34 -15.12 -5.53
N LEU A 247 -10.03 -15.08 -5.78
CA LEU A 247 -9.41 -14.07 -6.64
C LEU A 247 -10.01 -14.10 -8.06
N ASP A 248 -10.09 -15.30 -8.65
CA ASP A 248 -10.64 -15.51 -9.99
C ASP A 248 -12.13 -15.10 -10.05
N ALA A 249 -12.91 -15.46 -9.03
CA ALA A 249 -14.33 -15.13 -8.96
C ALA A 249 -14.60 -13.63 -8.83
N ILE A 250 -13.73 -12.88 -8.13
CA ILE A 250 -13.82 -11.41 -8.03
C ILE A 250 -13.27 -10.73 -9.30
N GLY A 251 -12.41 -11.42 -10.05
CA GLY A 251 -11.71 -10.86 -11.20
C GLY A 251 -10.46 -10.06 -10.82
N PHE A 252 -9.81 -10.39 -9.70
CA PHE A 252 -8.48 -9.87 -9.40
C PHE A 252 -7.50 -10.35 -10.47
N THR A 253 -6.66 -9.44 -10.95
CA THR A 253 -5.61 -9.75 -11.91
C THR A 253 -4.25 -9.78 -11.22
N GLY A 254 -3.51 -10.88 -11.47
CA GLY A 254 -2.15 -11.13 -10.94
C GLY A 254 -1.03 -10.64 -11.86
N VAL A 255 -1.39 -9.96 -12.94
CA VAL A 255 -0.49 -9.46 -13.97
C VAL A 255 -0.72 -7.96 -14.04
N GLU A 256 0.32 -7.18 -14.33
CA GLU A 256 0.20 -5.83 -14.89
C GLU A 256 -0.53 -5.92 -16.25
N ASN A 257 -1.81 -6.29 -16.22
CA ASN A 257 -2.71 -6.24 -17.33
C ASN A 257 -3.12 -4.78 -17.49
N HIS A 258 -2.19 -3.95 -17.95
CA HIS A 258 -2.50 -2.65 -18.58
C HIS A 258 -3.29 -2.81 -19.90
N SER A 259 -3.96 -3.94 -20.10
CA SER A 259 -4.87 -4.20 -21.19
C SER A 259 -6.29 -3.88 -20.72
N LYS A 260 -6.64 -2.60 -20.82
CA LYS A 260 -7.98 -1.97 -20.70
C LYS A 260 -8.33 -1.32 -19.34
N ILE A 261 -7.84 -0.09 -19.15
CA ILE A 261 -8.54 0.97 -18.40
C ILE A 261 -8.46 2.28 -19.22
N PRO A 262 -9.51 3.15 -19.22
CA PRO A 262 -9.76 4.15 -20.26
C PRO A 262 -8.71 5.25 -20.41
N THR A 263 -8.54 5.67 -21.66
CA THR A 263 -7.73 6.78 -22.16
C THR A 263 -8.10 8.11 -21.52
N SER A 264 -7.34 8.51 -20.50
CA SER A 264 -7.07 9.94 -20.25
C SER A 264 -5.58 10.16 -20.50
N PRO A 265 -5.18 11.06 -21.41
CA PRO A 265 -3.77 11.22 -21.79
C PRO A 265 -2.97 11.79 -20.61
N GLY A 266 -2.33 10.90 -19.85
CA GLY A 266 -1.31 11.27 -18.85
C GLY A 266 -0.05 11.81 -19.54
N LYS A 267 0.79 12.57 -18.83
CA LYS A 267 2.03 13.14 -19.39
C LYS A 267 3.05 12.05 -19.75
N PHE A 268 3.93 12.35 -20.71
CA PHE A 268 5.10 11.50 -20.98
C PHE A 268 5.98 11.37 -19.75
N GLN A 269 6.16 10.13 -19.28
CA GLN A 269 6.88 9.87 -18.04
C GLN A 269 7.62 8.53 -18.09
N LEU A 270 8.91 8.56 -17.75
CA LEU A 270 9.75 7.41 -17.44
C LEU A 270 9.83 7.27 -15.91
N MET A 271 9.31 6.16 -15.40
CA MET A 271 9.30 5.84 -13.98
C MET A 271 10.66 5.27 -13.56
N GLN A 272 10.92 5.29 -12.25
CA GLN A 272 12.06 4.59 -11.66
C GLN A 272 11.86 3.08 -11.84
N ASN A 273 12.88 2.35 -12.27
CA ASN A 273 12.82 0.90 -12.41
C ASN A 273 12.59 0.25 -11.03
N TYR A 274 11.89 -0.88 -11.01
CA TYR A 274 11.65 -1.64 -9.78
C TYR A 274 11.86 -3.14 -10.00
N PRO A 275 12.56 -3.85 -9.08
CA PRO A 275 13.30 -3.30 -7.94
C PRO A 275 14.46 -2.39 -8.36
N ASN A 276 14.91 -1.51 -7.47
CA ASN A 276 16.15 -0.73 -7.61
C ASN A 276 16.70 -0.36 -6.21
N PRO A 277 17.85 -0.90 -5.76
CA PRO A 277 18.75 -1.76 -6.51
C PRO A 277 18.11 -3.10 -6.89
N PHE A 278 18.58 -3.73 -7.97
CA PHE A 278 18.03 -5.00 -8.45
C PHE A 278 19.08 -6.08 -8.57
N ASN A 279 18.65 -7.34 -8.42
CA ASN A 279 19.46 -8.52 -8.68
C ASN A 279 19.01 -9.20 -9.98
N ALA A 280 19.87 -9.11 -11.00
CA ALA A 280 19.70 -9.62 -12.37
C ALA A 280 18.49 -9.06 -13.14
N LYS A 281 17.29 -8.96 -12.56
CA LYS A 281 16.07 -8.55 -13.25
C LYS A 281 15.42 -7.32 -12.63
N THR A 282 14.91 -6.42 -13.47
CA THR A 282 14.12 -5.26 -13.05
C THR A 282 13.08 -4.92 -14.11
N VAL A 283 12.14 -4.05 -13.77
CA VAL A 283 11.04 -3.62 -14.65
C VAL A 283 11.16 -2.12 -14.90
N ILE A 284 11.17 -1.73 -16.18
CA ILE A 284 11.15 -0.33 -16.62
C ILE A 284 9.72 0.02 -17.03
N LYS A 285 9.10 0.96 -16.31
CA LYS A 285 7.75 1.45 -16.58
C LYS A 285 7.76 2.85 -17.21
N PHE A 286 6.85 3.10 -18.15
CA PHE A 286 6.68 4.41 -18.78
C PHE A 286 5.26 4.66 -19.27
N ASN A 287 4.89 5.93 -19.40
CA ASN A 287 3.61 6.38 -19.95
C ASN A 287 3.80 7.17 -21.24
N LEU A 288 2.95 6.90 -22.23
CA LEU A 288 2.88 7.64 -23.49
C LEU A 288 1.56 8.44 -23.54
N PRO A 289 1.60 9.79 -23.68
CA PRO A 289 0.40 10.63 -23.84
C PRO A 289 -0.30 10.45 -25.19
N GLU A 290 0.43 9.96 -26.19
CA GLU A 290 0.00 9.82 -27.58
C GLU A 290 0.71 8.63 -28.23
N GLU A 291 0.21 8.21 -29.39
CA GLU A 291 0.90 7.21 -30.21
C GLU A 291 2.33 7.68 -30.55
N SER A 292 3.32 6.84 -30.26
CA SER A 292 4.74 7.20 -30.42
C SER A 292 5.58 6.07 -30.98
N VAL A 293 6.66 6.44 -31.67
CA VAL A 293 7.74 5.52 -32.00
C VAL A 293 8.74 5.53 -30.84
N VAL A 294 8.86 4.40 -30.14
CA VAL A 294 9.60 4.29 -28.89
C VAL A 294 10.92 3.54 -29.07
N THR A 295 11.99 4.09 -28.51
CA THR A 295 13.30 3.45 -28.36
C THR A 295 13.74 3.52 -26.91
N ILE A 296 14.19 2.39 -26.35
CA ILE A 296 14.71 2.28 -24.98
C ILE A 296 16.10 1.66 -25.01
N GLU A 297 17.06 2.40 -24.46
CA GLU A 297 18.48 2.07 -24.50
C GLU A 297 19.07 2.10 -23.09
N ILE A 298 20.00 1.19 -22.82
CA ILE A 298 20.74 1.08 -21.58
C ILE A 298 22.18 1.53 -21.81
N PHE A 299 22.72 2.31 -20.89
CA PHE A 299 24.07 2.87 -20.91
C PHE A 299 24.81 2.55 -19.62
N ASN A 300 26.13 2.35 -19.72
CA ASN A 300 27.01 2.27 -18.55
C ASN A 300 27.47 3.67 -18.08
N LEU A 301 28.27 3.71 -17.01
CA LEU A 301 28.83 4.96 -16.45
C LEU A 301 29.72 5.76 -17.43
N ARG A 302 30.26 5.12 -18.47
CA ARG A 302 31.07 5.79 -19.51
C ARG A 302 30.20 6.39 -20.62
N GLY A 303 28.88 6.20 -20.56
CA GLY A 303 27.95 6.61 -21.61
C GLY A 303 27.92 5.65 -22.81
N GLU A 304 28.57 4.49 -22.72
CA GLU A 304 28.52 3.48 -23.77
C GLU A 304 27.18 2.75 -23.71
N LYS A 305 26.55 2.55 -24.87
CA LYS A 305 25.32 1.79 -25.00
C LYS A 305 25.61 0.30 -24.82
N VAL A 306 25.02 -0.32 -23.82
CA VAL A 306 25.23 -1.73 -23.49
C VAL A 306 24.07 -2.62 -23.95
N GLU A 307 22.86 -2.05 -24.09
CA GLU A 307 21.68 -2.82 -24.52
C GLU A 307 20.59 -1.92 -25.12
N VAL A 308 19.73 -2.51 -25.95
CA VAL A 308 18.54 -1.86 -26.52
C VAL A 308 17.33 -2.75 -26.24
N LEU A 309 16.41 -2.28 -25.39
CA LEU A 309 15.22 -3.04 -24.98
C LEU A 309 14.05 -2.87 -25.93
N LEU A 310 13.94 -1.69 -26.56
CA LEU A 310 13.04 -1.42 -27.67
C LEU A 310 13.76 -0.58 -28.71
N ASN A 311 13.53 -0.88 -29.98
CA ASN A 311 14.14 -0.16 -31.08
C ASN A 311 13.06 0.28 -32.06
N ASN A 312 12.84 1.59 -32.18
CA ASN A 312 11.89 2.23 -33.10
C ASN A 312 10.53 1.52 -33.17
N THR A 313 10.02 1.10 -32.02
CA THR A 313 8.80 0.29 -31.94
C THR A 313 7.59 1.20 -31.79
N LYS A 314 6.61 1.07 -32.68
CA LYS A 314 5.35 1.82 -32.60
C LYS A 314 4.52 1.34 -31.41
N LYS A 315 4.06 2.26 -30.57
CA LYS A 315 3.23 2.02 -29.38
C LYS A 315 2.08 3.02 -29.34
N SER A 316 0.87 2.57 -29.03
CA SER A 316 -0.30 3.44 -28.82
C SER A 316 -0.17 4.28 -27.54
N VAL A 317 -1.08 5.23 -27.32
CA VAL A 317 -1.22 5.92 -26.02
C VAL A 317 -1.40 4.90 -24.88
N GLY A 318 -0.77 5.14 -23.73
CA GLY A 318 -0.95 4.31 -22.53
C GLY A 318 0.31 4.05 -21.71
N PHE A 319 0.13 3.25 -20.66
CA PHE A 319 1.19 2.79 -19.76
C PHE A 319 1.79 1.47 -20.24
N TYR A 320 3.10 1.36 -20.12
CA TYR A 320 3.88 0.22 -20.59
C TYR A 320 4.91 -0.19 -19.55
N SER A 321 5.22 -1.49 -19.56
CA SER A 321 6.15 -2.15 -18.66
C SER A 321 7.06 -3.07 -19.49
N ILE A 322 8.36 -3.00 -19.24
CA ILE A 322 9.38 -3.79 -19.95
C ILE A 322 10.31 -4.44 -18.94
N ASN A 323 10.42 -5.77 -19.04
CA ASN A 323 11.39 -6.53 -18.28
C ASN A 323 12.80 -6.31 -18.82
N PHE A 324 13.74 -6.09 -17.92
CA PHE A 324 15.17 -6.01 -18.22
C PHE A 324 15.92 -7.09 -17.44
N ASP A 325 16.62 -7.98 -18.15
CA ASP A 325 17.47 -9.03 -17.58
C ASP A 325 18.95 -8.71 -17.83
N ALA A 326 19.58 -8.15 -16.80
CA ALA A 326 20.96 -7.72 -16.79
C ALA A 326 21.94 -8.83 -16.36
N LYS A 327 21.58 -10.12 -16.47
CA LYS A 327 22.45 -11.25 -16.06
C LYS A 327 23.87 -11.18 -16.65
N ASN A 328 24.02 -10.62 -17.85
CA ASN A 328 25.30 -10.52 -18.56
C ASN A 328 26.08 -9.23 -18.25
N LEU A 329 25.52 -8.32 -17.43
CA LEU A 329 26.17 -7.06 -17.06
C LEU A 329 26.84 -7.19 -15.68
N PRO A 330 28.01 -6.56 -15.45
CA PRO A 330 28.62 -6.50 -14.12
C PRO A 330 27.79 -5.66 -13.14
N SER A 331 27.94 -5.89 -11.83
CA SER A 331 27.33 -5.02 -10.82
C SER A 331 27.83 -3.59 -10.99
N GLY A 332 26.94 -2.62 -10.81
CA GLY A 332 27.28 -1.23 -11.03
C GLY A 332 26.08 -0.35 -11.33
N MET A 333 26.37 0.92 -11.59
CA MET A 333 25.36 1.90 -11.95
C MET A 333 25.20 1.95 -13.47
N TYR A 334 23.94 1.98 -13.90
CA TYR A 334 23.54 2.08 -15.29
C TYR A 334 22.53 3.21 -15.46
N PHE A 335 22.38 3.67 -16.69
CA PHE A 335 21.34 4.61 -17.07
C PHE A 335 20.46 3.98 -18.13
N TYR A 336 19.15 4.23 -18.05
CA TYR A 336 18.22 3.85 -19.10
C TYR A 336 17.52 5.09 -19.62
N ARG A 337 17.43 5.17 -20.95
CA ARG A 337 16.83 6.29 -21.66
C ARG A 337 15.67 5.79 -22.48
N ILE A 338 14.56 6.50 -22.42
CA ILE A 338 13.46 6.39 -23.38
C ILE A 338 13.49 7.57 -24.35
N LYS A 339 13.22 7.30 -25.61
CA LYS A 339 12.87 8.28 -26.64
C LYS A 339 11.50 7.91 -27.20
N ALA A 340 10.60 8.87 -27.26
CA ALA A 340 9.27 8.73 -27.86
C ALA A 340 9.01 9.97 -28.71
N ASN A 341 9.00 9.81 -30.03
CA ASN A 341 8.97 10.94 -30.98
C ASN A 341 10.06 11.98 -30.64
N ASN A 342 9.68 13.22 -30.32
CA ASN A 342 10.60 14.32 -29.95
C ASN A 342 10.92 14.39 -28.44
N LEU A 343 10.34 13.51 -27.63
CA LEU A 343 10.51 13.51 -26.17
C LEU A 343 11.57 12.50 -25.75
N SER A 344 12.37 12.85 -24.74
CA SER A 344 13.33 11.93 -24.14
C SER A 344 13.44 12.14 -22.63
N GLN A 345 13.55 11.03 -21.90
CA GLN A 345 13.83 11.02 -20.46
C GLN A 345 14.85 9.93 -20.14
N MET A 346 15.64 10.17 -19.09
CA MET A 346 16.67 9.25 -18.62
C MET A 346 16.57 9.09 -17.11
N ARG A 347 16.88 7.90 -16.62
CA ARG A 347 16.92 7.54 -15.21
C ARG A 347 18.15 6.67 -14.94
N LYS A 348 18.57 6.62 -13.68
CA LYS A 348 19.66 5.75 -13.21
C LYS A 348 19.10 4.50 -12.55
N MET A 349 19.83 3.40 -12.62
CA MET A 349 19.52 2.14 -11.93
C MET A 349 20.80 1.52 -11.36
N LEU A 350 20.67 0.75 -10.28
CA LEU A 350 21.78 0.10 -9.59
C LEU A 350 21.61 -1.42 -9.66
N LEU A 351 22.51 -2.11 -10.36
CA LEU A 351 22.58 -3.56 -10.42
C LEU A 351 23.50 -4.06 -9.30
N LEU A 352 22.96 -4.90 -8.42
CA LEU A 352 23.70 -5.65 -7.39
C LEU A 352 23.62 -7.14 -7.73
N LYS A 353 24.77 -7.81 -7.80
CA LYS A 353 24.81 -9.27 -7.97
C LYS A 353 25.15 -9.91 -6.64
#